data_AF-A0A972LVF5-F1
#
_entry.id   AF-A0A972LVF5-F1
#
_cell.length_a   1.000
_cell.length_b   1.000
_cell.length_c   1.000
_cell.angle_alpha   90.00
_cell.angle_beta   90.00
_cell.angle_gamma   90.00
#
_symmetry.space_group_name_H-M   'P 1'
#
loop_
_entity.id
_entity.type
_entity.pdbx_description
1 polymer ?
#
loop_
_entity_poly.entity_id
_entity_poly.type
_entity_poly.pdbx_seq_one_letter_code
_entity_poly.pdbx_strand_id
1 'polypeptide(L)'
;CSRVCPENAIIFPQHKTPTIAGSPEVGGNLKIDLSQLFGAPDPGEPGAATAAEVATRERDEQLLLAGRDAVGLNVGTPKRHAEQPAVDEPQDDLDRLMDSLDELDL
;
A
#
# COMPACT_ATOMS: atom_id res chain seq x y z
N CYS A 1 -8.95 -3.87 -7.22
CA CYS A 1 -10.06 -2.91 -7.05
C CYS A 1 -9.83 -1.59 -7.79
N SER A 2 -8.64 -0.97 -7.73
CA SER A 2 -8.37 0.29 -8.47
C SER A 2 -8.39 0.19 -10.00
N ARG A 3 -8.17 -0.99 -10.59
CA ARG A 3 -8.22 -1.21 -12.06
C ARG A 3 -9.63 -1.44 -12.63
N VAL A 4 -10.64 -1.67 -11.77
CA VAL A 4 -12.00 -2.09 -12.18
C VAL A 4 -13.03 -0.97 -11.93
N CYS A 5 -12.64 0.05 -11.19
CA CYS A 5 -13.52 1.13 -10.78
C CYS A 5 -13.43 2.30 -11.80
N PRO A 6 -14.56 2.83 -12.31
CA PRO A 6 -14.58 3.96 -13.25
C PRO A 6 -14.05 5.26 -12.61
N GLU A 7 -13.76 6.29 -13.41
CA GLU A 7 -13.30 7.59 -12.91
C GLU A 7 -14.21 8.11 -11.77
N ASN A 8 -13.61 8.71 -10.74
CA ASN A 8 -14.29 9.14 -9.50
C ASN A 8 -15.00 8.04 -8.68
N ALA A 9 -14.78 6.74 -8.92
CA ALA A 9 -15.40 5.71 -8.08
C ALA A 9 -14.74 5.55 -6.70
N ILE A 10 -13.50 6.01 -6.53
CA ILE A 10 -12.84 6.08 -5.22
C ILE A 10 -12.82 7.55 -4.80
N ILE A 11 -13.83 7.97 -4.03
CA ILE A 11 -13.95 9.33 -3.52
C ILE A 11 -13.51 9.36 -2.07
N PHE A 12 -12.48 10.16 -1.76
CA PHE A 12 -12.12 10.52 -0.40
C PHE A 12 -12.79 11.86 -0.06
N PRO A 13 -13.85 11.90 0.77
CA PRO A 13 -14.66 13.11 0.97
C PRO A 13 -13.85 14.33 1.45
N GLN A 14 -12.76 14.10 2.18
CA GLN A 14 -11.87 15.13 2.72
C GLN A 14 -10.62 15.41 1.84
N HIS A 15 -10.34 14.57 0.84
CA HIS A 15 -9.18 14.69 -0.04
C HIS A 15 -9.61 14.64 -1.52
N LYS A 16 -10.35 15.66 -1.95
CA LYS A 16 -10.88 15.82 -3.33
C LYS A 16 -9.85 16.34 -4.34
N THR A 17 -8.55 16.19 -4.07
CA THR A 17 -7.55 16.67 -5.01
C THR A 17 -7.61 15.81 -6.28
N PRO A 18 -7.56 16.42 -7.49
CA PRO A 18 -7.63 15.69 -8.76
C PRO A 18 -6.57 14.57 -8.88
N THR A 19 -5.45 14.73 -8.18
CA THR A 19 -4.34 13.77 -8.07
C THR A 19 -4.74 12.45 -7.41
N ILE A 20 -5.67 12.45 -6.46
CA ILE A 20 -6.09 11.25 -5.73
C ILE A 20 -7.29 10.59 -6.41
N ALA A 21 -8.14 11.38 -7.09
CA ALA A 21 -9.34 10.92 -7.78
C ALA A 21 -9.10 10.32 -9.18
N GLY A 22 -7.83 10.30 -9.64
CA GLY A 22 -7.46 9.69 -10.92
C GLY A 22 -7.79 10.55 -12.15
N SER A 23 -7.53 11.86 -12.09
CA SER A 23 -7.74 12.74 -13.24
C SER A 23 -6.68 12.54 -14.35
N PRO A 24 -7.07 12.56 -15.64
CA PRO A 24 -6.15 12.46 -16.79
C PRO A 24 -5.14 13.61 -16.87
N GLU A 25 -5.39 14.76 -16.22
CA GLU A 25 -4.46 15.90 -16.24
C GLU A 25 -3.32 15.80 -15.20
N VAL A 26 -3.34 14.79 -14.33
CA VAL A 26 -2.26 14.54 -13.35
C VAL A 26 -1.34 13.42 -13.86
N GLY A 27 -0.76 13.64 -15.03
CA GLY A 27 0.30 12.81 -15.62
C GLY A 27 1.68 13.03 -14.99
N GLY A 28 1.75 13.08 -13.65
CA GLY A 28 2.98 13.29 -12.91
C GLY A 28 3.22 12.18 -11.89
N ASN A 29 4.49 11.75 -11.76
CA ASN A 29 5.00 10.81 -10.76
C ASN A 29 4.91 11.35 -9.32
N LEU A 30 3.78 11.93 -8.92
CA LEU A 30 3.56 12.35 -7.54
C LEU A 30 3.30 11.09 -6.70
N LYS A 31 4.39 10.52 -6.17
CA LYS A 31 4.34 9.47 -5.14
C LYS A 31 3.84 10.10 -3.84
N ILE A 32 2.54 10.38 -3.78
CA ILE A 32 1.89 10.75 -2.52
C ILE A 32 1.90 9.50 -1.64
N ASP A 33 2.51 9.61 -0.47
CA ASP A 33 2.40 8.56 0.54
C ASP A 33 0.99 8.56 1.12
N LEU A 34 0.16 7.67 0.59
CA LEU A 34 -1.22 7.51 1.00
C LEU A 34 -1.32 7.11 2.48
N SER A 35 -0.30 6.51 3.07
CA SER A 35 -0.35 6.10 4.48
C SER A 35 -0.56 7.31 5.40
N GLN A 36 0.09 8.44 5.13
CA GLN A 36 -0.05 9.68 5.90
C GLN A 36 -1.45 10.28 5.80
N LEU A 37 -2.12 10.12 4.65
CA LEU A 37 -3.51 10.56 4.47
C LEU A 37 -4.51 9.71 5.26
N PHE A 38 -4.17 8.47 5.57
CA PHE A 38 -5.03 7.54 6.31
C PHE A 38 -4.59 7.37 7.77
N GLY A 39 -3.93 8.38 8.33
CA GLY A 39 -3.61 8.43 9.76
C GLY A 39 -2.36 7.65 10.16
N ALA A 40 -1.49 7.29 9.20
CA ALA A 40 -0.18 6.78 9.57
C ALA A 40 0.62 7.88 10.30
N PRO A 41 1.28 7.52 11.41
CA PRO A 41 2.13 8.43 12.17
C PRO A 41 3.33 8.90 11.33
N ASP A 42 3.78 10.14 11.56
CA ASP A 42 4.94 10.71 10.84
C ASP A 42 6.22 9.95 11.22
N PRO A 43 6.90 9.28 10.26
CA PRO A 43 8.12 8.53 10.55
C PRO A 43 9.29 9.40 11.04
N GLY A 44 9.22 10.73 10.88
CA GLY A 44 10.24 11.68 11.35
C GLY A 44 10.00 12.23 12.76
N GLU A 45 8.84 11.97 13.38
CA GLU A 45 8.50 12.52 14.69
C GLU A 45 9.10 11.68 15.83
N PRO A 46 9.86 12.28 16.78
CA PRO A 46 10.44 11.55 17.90
C PRO A 46 9.37 10.92 18.79
N GLY A 47 9.38 9.60 18.92
CA GLY A 47 8.44 8.86 19.76
C GLY A 47 7.11 8.52 19.07
N ALA A 48 6.97 8.81 17.78
CA ALA A 48 5.85 8.33 17.00
C ALA A 48 5.81 6.79 16.99
N ALA A 49 4.61 6.23 17.23
CA ALA A 49 4.38 4.81 17.03
C ALA A 49 4.63 4.44 15.56
N THR A 50 4.96 3.19 15.29
CA THR A 50 5.06 2.71 13.91
C THR A 50 3.66 2.59 13.29
N ALA A 51 3.57 2.71 11.97
CA ALA A 51 2.31 2.48 11.25
C ALA A 51 1.70 1.09 11.55
N ALA A 52 2.54 0.08 11.78
CA ALA A 52 2.10 -1.26 12.16
C ALA A 52 1.46 -1.31 13.55
N GLU A 53 2.03 -0.60 14.53
CA GLU A 53 1.49 -0.51 15.89
C GLU A 53 0.15 0.22 15.91
N VAL A 54 0.03 1.34 15.16
CA VAL A 54 -1.23 2.07 15.03
C VAL A 54 -2.31 1.20 14.38
N ALA A 55 -2.00 0.55 13.26
CA ALA A 55 -2.95 -0.34 12.58
C ALA A 55 -3.39 -1.52 13.47
N THR A 56 -2.46 -2.09 14.24
CA THR A 56 -2.76 -3.19 15.17
C THR A 56 -3.70 -2.74 16.28
N ARG A 57 -3.41 -1.57 16.87
CA ARG A 57 -4.24 -0.98 17.92
C ARG A 57 -5.66 -0.74 17.44
N GLU A 58 -5.83 -0.06 16.30
CA GLU A 58 -7.15 0.25 15.76
C GLU A 58 -7.94 -1.02 15.41
N ARG A 59 -7.28 -2.02 14.83
CA ARG A 59 -7.90 -3.33 14.57
C ARG A 59 -8.41 -3.97 15.86
N ASP A 60 -7.57 -4.05 16.89
CA ASP A 60 -7.89 -4.73 18.14
C ASP A 60 -9.00 -3.99 18.91
N GLU A 61 -9.01 -2.65 18.88
CA GLU A 61 -10.13 -1.83 19.38
C GLU A 61 -11.46 -2.19 18.70
N GLN A 62 -11.47 -2.32 17.36
CA GLN A 62 -12.68 -2.72 16.62
C GLN A 62 -13.10 -4.17 16.87
N LEU A 63 -12.14 -5.08 17.08
CA LEU A 63 -12.43 -6.47 17.43
C LEU A 63 -13.12 -6.55 18.79
N LEU A 64 -12.60 -5.83 19.79
CA LEU A 64 -13.18 -5.78 21.13
C LEU A 64 -14.60 -5.20 21.10
N LEU A 65 -14.83 -4.13 20.33
CA LEU A 65 -16.17 -3.55 20.13
C LEU A 65 -17.14 -4.54 19.47
N ALA A 66 -16.64 -5.40 18.57
CA ALA A 66 -17.40 -6.47 17.94
C ALA A 66 -17.55 -7.73 18.82
N GLY A 67 -17.08 -7.71 20.07
CA GLY A 67 -17.13 -8.85 20.99
C GLY A 67 -16.16 -9.98 20.64
N ARG A 68 -15.08 -9.69 19.91
CA ARG A 68 -14.02 -10.62 19.53
C ARG A 68 -12.75 -10.34 20.31
N ASP A 69 -11.90 -11.35 20.48
CA ASP A 69 -10.61 -11.18 21.14
C ASP A 69 -9.63 -10.35 20.31
N ALA A 70 -8.82 -9.56 21.01
CA ALA A 70 -7.69 -8.84 20.43
C ALA A 70 -6.64 -9.83 19.89
N VAL A 71 -6.07 -9.49 18.75
CA VAL A 71 -5.18 -10.40 18.02
C VAL A 71 -3.70 -10.04 18.26
N GLY A 72 -3.40 -8.78 18.62
CA GLY A 72 -2.07 -8.29 18.91
C GLY A 72 -1.12 -8.31 17.71
N LEU A 73 0.15 -7.98 17.96
CA LEU A 73 1.21 -7.89 16.94
C LEU A 73 1.61 -9.26 16.35
N ASN A 74 1.19 -10.36 16.96
CA ASN A 74 1.67 -11.70 16.64
C ASN A 74 1.01 -12.30 15.39
N VAL A 75 -0.16 -11.81 14.99
CA VAL A 75 -0.86 -12.30 13.80
C VAL A 75 -0.96 -11.17 12.79
N GLY A 76 -0.08 -11.23 11.80
CA GLY A 76 -0.29 -10.54 10.54
C GLY A 76 0.47 -9.23 10.40
N THR A 77 1.75 -9.35 10.06
CA THR A 77 2.27 -8.74 8.83
C THR A 77 3.49 -9.54 8.40
N PRO A 78 3.33 -10.71 7.74
CA PRO A 78 4.46 -11.27 7.02
C PRO A 78 4.99 -10.17 6.08
N LYS A 79 6.29 -9.87 6.14
CA LYS A 79 6.87 -8.90 5.20
C LYS A 79 6.54 -9.43 3.80
N ARG A 80 5.87 -8.61 2.98
CA ARG A 80 5.43 -8.96 1.61
C ARG A 80 6.60 -9.44 0.71
N HIS A 81 7.83 -9.22 1.17
CA HIS A 81 9.09 -9.61 0.54
C HIS A 81 10.10 -10.16 1.57
N ALA A 82 9.63 -10.88 2.60
CA ALA A 82 10.54 -11.56 3.54
C ALA A 82 11.47 -12.54 2.81
N GLU A 83 10.91 -13.18 1.78
CA GLU A 83 11.54 -14.14 0.88
C GLU A 83 11.52 -13.56 -0.54
N GLN A 84 11.83 -12.26 -0.70
CA GLN A 84 12.19 -11.81 -2.04
C GLN A 84 13.41 -12.64 -2.46
N PRO A 85 13.35 -13.33 -3.60
CA PRO A 85 14.51 -13.99 -4.13
C PRO A 85 15.66 -12.98 -4.14
N ALA A 86 16.84 -13.40 -3.67
CA ALA A 86 18.00 -12.52 -3.71
C ALA A 86 18.16 -11.99 -5.14
N VAL A 87 18.71 -10.79 -5.29
CA VAL A 87 18.96 -10.18 -6.62
C VAL A 87 19.85 -11.10 -7.51
N ASP A 88 20.50 -12.09 -6.90
CA ASP A 88 21.31 -13.14 -7.53
C ASP A 88 20.56 -14.45 -7.85
N GLU A 89 19.24 -14.52 -7.66
CA GLU A 89 18.50 -15.69 -8.16
C GLU A 89 18.52 -15.74 -9.69
N PRO A 90 18.72 -16.94 -10.27
CA PRO A 90 18.84 -17.07 -11.71
C PRO A 90 17.53 -16.67 -12.37
N GLN A 91 17.64 -15.75 -13.34
CA GLN A 91 16.52 -15.25 -14.13
C GLN A 91 15.65 -16.39 -14.64
N ASP A 92 14.37 -16.37 -14.26
CA ASP A 92 13.42 -17.39 -14.64
C ASP A 92 12.85 -17.15 -16.06
N ASP A 93 12.02 -18.07 -16.54
CA ASP A 93 11.47 -17.96 -17.89
C ASP A 93 10.50 -16.76 -18.03
N LEU A 94 9.85 -16.34 -16.95
CA LEU A 94 8.96 -15.18 -16.96
C LEU A 94 9.76 -13.89 -17.05
N ASP A 95 10.86 -13.76 -16.31
CA ASP A 95 11.75 -12.62 -16.37
C ASP A 95 12.32 -12.43 -17.79
N ARG A 96 12.71 -13.52 -18.46
CA ARG A 96 13.18 -13.46 -19.86
C ARG A 96 12.09 -13.02 -20.83
N LEU A 97 10.85 -13.46 -20.59
CA LEU A 97 9.71 -13.02 -21.40
C LEU A 97 9.45 -11.52 -21.21
N MET A 98 9.54 -11.01 -19.98
CA MET A 98 9.39 -9.58 -19.69
C MET A 98 10.50 -8.76 -20.35
N ASP A 99 11.76 -9.19 -20.25
CA ASP A 99 12.87 -8.53 -20.94
C ASP A 99 12.67 -8.52 -22.46
N SER A 100 12.25 -9.65 -23.05
CA SER A 100 11.98 -9.72 -24.49
C SER A 100 10.79 -8.85 -24.93
N LEU A 101 9.83 -8.63 -24.03
CA LEU A 101 8.69 -7.77 -24.28
C LEU A 101 9.09 -6.29 -24.20
N ASP A 102 9.94 -5.94 -23.24
CA ASP A 102 10.49 -4.58 -23.09
C ASP A 102 11.46 -4.25 -24.25
N GLU A 103 12.17 -5.24 -24.80
CA GLU A 103 12.98 -5.08 -26.02
C GLU A 103 12.12 -4.89 -27.28
N LEU A 104 10.89 -5.41 -27.29
CA LEU A 104 9.88 -5.16 -28.30
C LEU A 104 9.19 -3.83 -28.00
N ASP A 105 9.90 -2.72 -28.19
CA ASP A 105 9.35 -1.35 -28.06
C ASP A 105 8.18 -1.16 -29.05
N LEU A 106 6.94 -1.40 -28.60
CA LEU A 106 5.70 -1.46 -29.39
C LEU A 106 4.89 -0.16 -29.31
#